data_AF-A0A6V7LP77-F1
#
_entry.id   AF-A0A6V7LP77-F1
#
_cell.length_a   1.000
_cell.length_b   1.000
_cell.length_c   1.000
_cell.angle_alpha   90.00
_cell.angle_beta   90.00
_cell.angle_gamma   90.00
#
_symmetry.space_group_name_H-M   'P 1'
#
loop_
_entity.id
_entity.type
_entity.pdbx_description
1 polymer ?
#
loop_
_entity_poly.entity_id
_entity_poly.type
_entity_poly.pdbx_seq_one_letter_code
_entity_poly.pdbx_strand_id
1 'polypeptide(L)'
;AWCVDRTLSQSRKYIIHSLGPKYSEPVITILDSVHSESRPNTPMICFLSMGSDPTPSIEQLAKKMETPVRIISMGQNQEIHARRLMAAARSEGYWVLCQNCHLSIEYMYELVNFLQENELMHQKFRVWITTEPHKQFPISLLQISIKFTFEPPQ
;
A
#
# COMPACT_ATOMS: atom_id res chain seq x y z
N ALA A 1 -43.15 7.38 -9.70
CA ALA A 1 -42.26 7.38 -10.87
C ALA A 1 -40.86 7.00 -10.42
N TRP A 2 -40.11 6.26 -11.24
CA TRP A 2 -38.71 5.95 -10.96
C TRP A 2 -37.87 7.21 -11.19
N CYS A 3 -37.11 7.62 -10.19
CA CYS A 3 -36.30 8.84 -10.19
C CYS A 3 -34.83 8.46 -10.03
N VAL A 4 -34.09 8.41 -11.14
CA VAL A 4 -32.69 7.94 -11.18
C VAL A 4 -31.78 8.83 -10.33
N ASP A 5 -32.06 10.14 -10.26
CA ASP A 5 -31.41 11.13 -9.41
C ASP A 5 -31.47 10.78 -7.91
N ARG A 6 -32.53 10.08 -7.48
CA ARG A 6 -32.71 9.69 -6.08
C ARG A 6 -32.02 8.39 -5.72
N THR A 7 -31.53 7.63 -6.70
CA THR A 7 -30.97 6.29 -6.50
C THR A 7 -29.87 6.28 -5.45
N LEU A 8 -28.85 7.14 -5.58
CA LEU A 8 -27.75 7.20 -4.61
C LEU A 8 -28.23 7.55 -3.19
N SER A 9 -29.13 8.52 -3.06
CA SER A 9 -29.70 8.93 -1.78
C SER A 9 -30.50 7.79 -1.12
N GLN A 10 -31.34 7.10 -1.89
CA GLN A 10 -32.15 5.98 -1.38
C GLN A 10 -31.29 4.76 -1.04
N SER A 11 -30.27 4.44 -1.86
CA SER A 11 -29.30 3.40 -1.55
C SER A 11 -28.56 3.68 -0.24
N ARG A 12 -28.12 4.93 -0.01
CA ARG A 12 -27.47 5.32 1.24
C ARG A 12 -28.40 5.13 2.44
N LYS A 13 -29.66 5.54 2.35
CA LYS A 13 -30.67 5.33 3.41
C LYS A 13 -30.86 3.84 3.72
N TYR A 14 -30.95 3.01 2.70
CA TYR A 14 -31.11 1.56 2.87
C TYR A 14 -29.90 0.94 3.57
N ILE A 15 -28.68 1.32 3.20
CA ILE A 15 -27.44 0.87 3.85
C ILE A 15 -27.42 1.28 5.33
N ILE A 16 -27.76 2.54 5.63
CA ILE A 16 -27.83 3.05 7.01
C ILE A 16 -28.83 2.24 7.83
N HIS A 17 -30.01 1.97 7.29
CA HIS A 17 -31.04 1.23 8.01
C HIS A 17 -30.65 -0.24 8.22
N SER A 18 -29.97 -0.85 7.25
CA SER A 18 -29.68 -2.29 7.27
C SER A 18 -28.40 -2.63 8.03
N LEU A 19 -27.35 -1.81 7.91
CA LEU A 19 -26.02 -2.08 8.46
C LEU A 19 -25.61 -1.06 9.53
N GLY A 20 -26.23 0.12 9.55
CA GLY A 20 -25.91 1.22 10.46
C GLY A 20 -25.17 2.37 9.76
N PRO A 21 -25.13 3.55 10.40
CA PRO A 21 -24.62 4.79 9.80
C PRO A 21 -23.14 4.71 9.39
N LYS A 22 -22.31 4.00 10.17
CA LYS A 22 -20.87 3.82 9.91
C LYS A 22 -20.54 3.20 8.55
N TYR A 23 -21.47 2.45 7.94
CA TYR A 23 -21.28 1.83 6.62
C TYR A 23 -21.69 2.75 5.45
N SER A 24 -22.14 3.97 5.76
CA SER A 24 -22.54 4.98 4.78
C SER A 24 -21.67 6.23 4.82
N GLU A 25 -20.75 6.31 5.79
CA GLU A 25 -19.84 7.42 5.98
C GLU A 25 -18.55 7.19 5.18
N PRO A 26 -17.96 8.24 4.60
CA PRO A 26 -16.67 8.11 3.94
C PRO A 26 -15.60 7.71 4.95
N VAL A 27 -14.80 6.71 4.61
CA VAL A 27 -13.66 6.27 5.42
C VAL A 27 -12.42 7.00 4.89
N ILE A 28 -11.78 7.79 5.76
CA ILE A 28 -10.50 8.42 5.44
C ILE A 28 -9.41 7.37 5.64
N THR A 29 -8.53 7.18 4.66
CA THR A 29 -7.36 6.32 4.81
C THR A 29 -6.41 6.92 5.84
N ILE A 30 -6.18 6.21 6.95
CA ILE A 30 -5.24 6.62 8.00
C ILE A 30 -4.00 5.72 7.90
N LEU A 31 -2.86 6.28 7.47
CA LEU A 31 -1.63 5.51 7.30
C LEU A 31 -1.11 4.90 8.60
N ASP A 32 -1.38 5.53 9.76
CA ASP A 32 -1.08 4.96 11.07
C ASP A 32 -1.78 3.61 11.26
N SER A 33 -3.06 3.50 10.86
CA SER A 33 -3.83 2.26 10.95
C SER A 33 -3.26 1.19 10.02
N VAL A 34 -2.99 1.56 8.76
CA VAL A 34 -2.36 0.68 7.75
C VAL A 34 -1.03 0.13 8.28
N HIS A 35 -0.18 0.99 8.83
CA HIS A 35 1.09 0.56 9.42
C HIS A 35 0.88 -0.33 10.65
N SER A 36 -0.05 0.00 11.55
CA SER A 36 -0.29 -0.77 12.78
C SER A 36 -0.76 -2.21 12.52
N GLU A 37 -1.48 -2.43 11.42
CA GLU A 37 -1.95 -3.76 11.00
C GLU A 37 -0.87 -4.56 10.25
N SER A 38 0.19 -3.88 9.78
CA SER A 38 1.24 -4.46 8.96
C SER A 38 2.28 -5.26 9.77
N ARG A 39 2.94 -6.20 9.09
CA ARG A 39 4.02 -7.05 9.60
C ARG A 39 5.23 -6.99 8.67
N PRO A 40 6.44 -7.42 9.08
CA PRO A 40 7.62 -7.41 8.22
C PRO A 40 7.44 -8.10 6.86
N ASN A 41 6.64 -9.16 6.80
CA ASN A 41 6.32 -9.92 5.59
C ASN A 41 4.97 -9.55 4.95
N THR A 42 4.30 -8.52 5.45
CA THR A 42 3.01 -8.03 4.95
C THR A 42 3.21 -6.63 4.36
N PRO A 43 3.51 -6.52 3.05
CA PRO A 43 3.73 -5.23 2.41
C PRO A 43 2.43 -4.42 2.34
N MET A 44 2.59 -3.11 2.18
CA MET A 44 1.47 -2.16 2.07
C MET A 44 1.50 -1.53 0.67
N ILE A 45 0.45 -1.78 -0.11
CA ILE A 45 0.33 -1.32 -1.50
C ILE A 45 -0.66 -0.16 -1.56
N CYS A 46 -0.16 0.99 -2.03
CA CYS A 46 -0.98 2.09 -2.48
C CYS A 46 -1.23 1.97 -3.98
N PHE A 47 -2.50 1.88 -4.37
CA PHE A 47 -2.89 2.10 -5.76
C PHE A 47 -2.97 3.59 -6.02
N LEU A 48 -2.18 4.06 -6.98
CA LEU A 48 -2.12 5.47 -7.35
C LEU A 48 -3.34 5.84 -8.19
N SER A 49 -3.95 6.96 -7.83
CA SER A 49 -4.92 7.70 -8.64
C SER A 49 -4.23 8.92 -9.28
N MET A 50 -4.84 9.51 -10.30
CA MET A 50 -4.28 10.69 -10.96
C MET A 50 -4.07 11.84 -9.96
N GLY A 51 -2.83 12.29 -9.82
CA GLY A 51 -2.48 13.41 -8.93
C GLY A 51 -2.34 13.06 -7.44
N SER A 52 -2.48 11.77 -7.06
CA SER A 52 -2.20 11.32 -5.70
C SER A 52 -0.78 10.78 -5.55
N ASP A 53 -0.05 11.21 -4.54
CA ASP A 53 1.21 10.61 -4.12
C ASP A 53 1.24 10.45 -2.58
N PRO A 54 1.25 9.23 -2.03
CA PRO A 54 1.30 9.01 -0.59
C PRO A 54 2.71 9.24 0.01
N THR A 55 3.74 9.44 -0.82
CA THR A 55 5.15 9.49 -0.39
C THR A 55 5.38 10.47 0.77
N PRO A 56 4.94 11.74 0.71
CA PRO A 56 5.20 12.69 1.81
C PRO A 56 4.53 12.26 3.12
N SER A 57 3.35 11.63 3.04
CA SER A 57 2.61 11.16 4.21
C SER A 57 3.28 9.92 4.83
N ILE A 58 3.84 9.02 4.00
CA ILE A 58 4.64 7.88 4.45
C ILE A 58 5.93 8.35 5.12
N GLU A 59 6.62 9.34 4.55
CA GLU A 59 7.83 9.93 5.15
C GLU A 59 7.53 10.62 6.49
N GLN A 60 6.42 11.36 6.57
CA GLN A 60 5.97 11.97 7.82
C GLN A 60 5.66 10.91 8.88
N LEU A 61 4.99 9.81 8.49
CA LEU A 61 4.72 8.71 9.38
C LEU A 61 6.01 8.01 9.84
N ALA A 62 6.94 7.74 8.94
CA ALA A 62 8.26 7.17 9.26
C ALA A 62 9.00 8.02 10.30
N LYS A 63 8.98 9.36 10.12
CA LYS A 63 9.56 10.31 11.08
C LYS A 63 8.86 10.23 12.45
N LYS A 64 7.52 10.17 12.47
CA LYS A 64 6.73 10.01 13.71
C LYS A 64 7.05 8.69 14.43
N MET A 65 7.30 7.62 13.68
CA MET A 65 7.64 6.30 14.19
C MET A 65 9.14 6.11 14.46
N GLU A 66 9.94 7.16 14.33
CA GLU A 66 11.40 7.16 14.51
C GLU A 66 12.07 6.00 13.77
N THR A 67 11.59 5.72 12.56
CA THR A 67 12.07 4.62 11.71
C THR A 67 12.52 5.20 10.38
N PRO A 68 13.76 4.96 9.92
CA PRO A 68 14.20 5.45 8.63
C PRO A 68 13.33 4.88 7.51
N VAL A 69 13.10 5.69 6.47
CA VAL A 69 12.56 5.23 5.19
C VAL A 69 13.59 5.47 4.10
N ARG A 70 13.71 4.52 3.19
CA ARG A 70 14.53 4.60 1.98
C ARG A 70 13.64 4.41 0.78
N ILE A 71 13.73 5.34 -0.16
CA ILE A 71 12.86 5.39 -1.32
C ILE A 71 13.63 4.91 -2.54
N ILE A 72 13.01 4.05 -3.33
CA ILE A 72 13.52 3.64 -4.65
C ILE A 72 12.39 3.74 -5.67
N SER A 73 12.62 4.49 -6.74
CA SER A 73 11.68 4.55 -7.86
C SER A 73 12.01 3.41 -8.83
N MET A 74 11.05 2.51 -9.04
CA MET A 74 11.21 1.38 -9.93
C MET A 74 11.19 1.83 -11.40
N GLY A 75 11.90 1.08 -12.23
CA GLY A 75 12.16 1.40 -13.63
C GLY A 75 13.35 0.57 -14.12
N GLN A 76 13.82 0.86 -15.33
CA GLN A 76 14.87 0.07 -15.97
C GLN A 76 16.15 0.05 -15.13
N ASN A 77 16.68 -1.16 -14.87
CA ASN A 77 17.93 -1.42 -14.14
C ASN A 77 17.92 -1.05 -12.64
N GLN A 78 16.75 -0.84 -12.03
CA GLN A 78 16.65 -0.54 -10.59
C GLN A 78 16.61 -1.80 -9.71
N GLU A 79 16.40 -2.97 -10.30
CA GLU A 79 16.19 -4.22 -9.57
C GLU A 79 17.41 -4.61 -8.74
N ILE A 80 18.63 -4.34 -9.22
CA ILE A 80 19.86 -4.62 -8.48
C ILE A 80 19.95 -3.76 -7.22
N HIS A 81 19.60 -2.48 -7.33
CA HIS A 81 19.57 -1.56 -6.19
C HIS A 81 18.46 -1.92 -5.22
N ALA A 82 17.28 -2.29 -5.73
CA ALA A 82 16.14 -2.71 -4.95
C ALA A 82 16.45 -3.97 -4.12
N ARG A 83 17.08 -5.00 -4.72
CA ARG A 83 17.52 -6.22 -4.00
C ARG A 83 18.45 -5.89 -2.83
N ARG A 84 19.48 -5.07 -3.07
CA ARG A 84 20.43 -4.66 -2.03
C ARG A 84 19.74 -3.89 -0.91
N LEU A 85 18.85 -2.96 -1.28
CA LEU A 85 18.11 -2.16 -0.32
C LEU A 85 17.16 -3.02 0.53
N MET A 86 16.44 -3.96 -0.08
CA MET A 86 15.55 -4.89 0.63
C MET A 86 16.31 -5.79 1.60
N ALA A 87 17.43 -6.38 1.16
CA ALA A 87 18.25 -7.24 2.01
C ALA A 87 18.79 -6.49 3.23
N ALA A 88 19.31 -5.26 3.03
CA ALA A 88 19.77 -4.41 4.11
C ALA A 88 18.61 -3.97 5.04
N ALA A 89 17.45 -3.64 4.48
CA ALA A 89 16.28 -3.26 5.27
C ALA A 89 15.75 -4.41 6.15
N ARG A 90 15.79 -5.64 5.63
CA ARG A 90 15.40 -6.85 6.36
C ARG A 90 16.26 -7.06 7.60
N SER A 91 17.58 -6.87 7.49
CA SER A 91 18.52 -7.11 8.58
C SER A 91 18.65 -5.92 9.55
N GLU A 92 18.75 -4.70 9.03
CA GLU A 92 18.99 -3.48 9.83
C GLU A 92 17.70 -2.88 10.40
N GLY A 93 16.55 -3.14 9.78
CA GLY A 93 15.26 -2.75 10.34
C GLY A 93 14.79 -1.35 10.03
N TYR A 94 14.47 -1.10 8.76
CA TYR A 94 13.89 0.16 8.31
C TYR A 94 12.88 -0.05 7.20
N TRP A 95 12.24 1.02 6.74
CA TRP A 95 11.21 0.94 5.71
C TRP A 95 11.81 1.14 4.33
N VAL A 96 11.31 0.36 3.36
CA VAL A 96 11.58 0.58 1.94
C VAL A 96 10.30 1.02 1.27
N LEU A 97 10.35 2.15 0.55
CA LEU A 97 9.27 2.61 -0.31
C LEU A 97 9.67 2.37 -1.78
N CYS A 98 9.08 1.36 -2.41
CA CYS A 98 9.22 1.09 -3.83
C CYS A 98 8.15 1.86 -4.60
N GLN A 99 8.55 2.89 -5.33
CA GLN A 99 7.63 3.71 -6.11
C GLN A 99 7.47 3.17 -7.53
N ASN A 100 6.31 3.41 -8.14
CA ASN A 100 6.03 3.11 -9.55
C ASN A 100 6.29 1.65 -9.94
N CYS A 101 5.92 0.70 -9.07
CA CYS A 101 6.24 -0.72 -9.24
C CYS A 101 5.61 -1.38 -10.48
N HIS A 102 4.60 -0.77 -11.08
CA HIS A 102 4.06 -1.16 -12.37
C HIS A 102 5.10 -1.10 -13.51
N LEU A 103 6.20 -0.36 -13.33
CA LEU A 103 7.31 -0.27 -14.28
C LEU A 103 8.32 -1.44 -14.17
N SER A 104 8.23 -2.26 -13.13
CA SER A 104 9.15 -3.39 -12.88
C SER A 104 8.39 -4.62 -12.36
N ILE A 105 7.47 -5.15 -13.17
CA ILE A 105 6.60 -6.29 -12.79
C ILE A 105 7.40 -7.54 -12.41
N GLU A 106 8.47 -7.86 -13.14
CA GLU A 106 9.32 -9.03 -12.85
C GLU A 106 9.91 -8.97 -11.44
N TYR A 107 10.36 -7.79 -11.01
CA TYR A 107 10.88 -7.61 -9.65
C TYR A 107 9.80 -7.78 -8.57
N MET A 108 8.53 -7.47 -8.86
CA MET A 108 7.44 -7.72 -7.91
C MET A 108 7.22 -9.22 -7.68
N TYR A 109 7.45 -10.07 -8.68
CA TYR A 109 7.45 -11.53 -8.48
C TYR A 109 8.61 -11.98 -7.58
N GLU A 110 9.80 -11.43 -7.79
CA GLU A 110 10.96 -11.70 -6.92
C GLU A 110 10.71 -11.26 -5.48
N LEU A 111 10.08 -10.09 -5.29
CA LEU A 111 9.76 -9.56 -3.97
C LEU A 111 8.83 -10.50 -3.19
N VAL A 112 7.89 -11.19 -3.85
CA VAL A 112 7.06 -12.20 -3.19
C VAL A 112 7.91 -13.32 -2.62
N ASN A 113 8.85 -13.85 -3.41
CA ASN A 113 9.73 -14.93 -2.96
C ASN A 113 10.59 -14.46 -1.79
N PHE A 114 11.17 -13.26 -1.89
CA PHE A 114 11.91 -12.62 -0.81
C PHE A 114 11.05 -12.54 0.48
N LEU A 115 9.82 -12.04 0.41
CA LEU A 115 8.98 -11.90 1.61
C LEU A 115 8.51 -13.24 2.21
N GLN A 116 8.59 -14.33 1.46
CA GLN A 116 8.21 -15.68 1.89
C GLN A 116 9.39 -16.54 2.38
N GLU A 117 10.63 -16.07 2.19
CA GLU A 117 11.81 -16.74 2.73
C GLU A 117 11.69 -16.89 4.26
N ASN A 118 12.04 -18.08 4.76
CA ASN A 118 12.03 -18.37 6.19
C ASN A 118 13.29 -17.80 6.89
N GLU A 119 13.60 -16.55 6.60
CA GLU A 119 14.68 -15.79 7.23
C GLU A 119 14.11 -14.87 8.32
N LEU A 120 14.89 -14.65 9.37
CA LEU A 120 14.53 -13.70 10.41
C LEU A 120 14.51 -12.28 9.83
N MET A 121 13.35 -11.63 9.91
CA MET A 121 13.17 -10.24 9.52
C MET A 121 13.16 -9.35 10.75
N HIS A 122 13.85 -8.21 10.67
CA HIS A 122 13.82 -7.23 11.74
C HIS A 122 12.39 -6.71 11.98
N GLN A 123 11.99 -6.54 13.23
CA GLN A 123 10.60 -6.20 13.59
C GLN A 123 10.12 -4.85 13.03
N LYS A 124 11.03 -3.90 12.83
CA LYS A 124 10.75 -2.59 12.19
C LYS A 124 10.76 -2.61 10.67
N PHE A 125 11.22 -3.69 10.03
CA PHE A 125 11.24 -3.79 8.56
C PHE A 125 9.82 -3.67 8.02
N ARG A 126 9.60 -2.80 7.04
CA ARG A 126 8.33 -2.70 6.31
C ARG A 126 8.59 -2.37 4.85
N VAL A 127 7.71 -2.87 3.99
CA VAL A 127 7.73 -2.58 2.56
C VAL A 127 6.46 -1.82 2.20
N TRP A 128 6.67 -0.61 1.68
CA TRP A 128 5.64 0.22 1.08
C TRP A 128 5.80 0.19 -0.44
N ILE A 129 4.69 0.09 -1.15
CA ILE A 129 4.67 -0.01 -2.61
C ILE A 129 3.69 1.03 -3.13
N THR A 130 4.12 1.82 -4.13
CA THR A 130 3.17 2.55 -4.97
C THR A 130 3.13 1.94 -6.36
N THR A 131 1.93 1.77 -6.89
CA THR A 131 1.73 1.21 -8.23
C THR A 131 0.45 1.73 -8.86
N GLU A 132 0.45 1.80 -10.19
CA GLU A 132 -0.79 1.90 -10.95
C GLU A 132 -1.38 0.49 -11.13
N PRO A 133 -2.69 0.38 -11.42
CA PRO A 133 -3.31 -0.89 -11.79
C PRO A 133 -2.62 -1.52 -13.01
N HIS A 134 -2.13 -2.75 -12.86
CA HIS A 134 -1.47 -3.48 -13.94
C HIS A 134 -1.96 -4.93 -14.01
N LYS A 135 -2.34 -5.40 -15.21
CA LYS A 135 -2.96 -6.74 -15.40
C LYS A 135 -2.05 -7.90 -15.00
N GLN A 136 -0.73 -7.72 -15.10
CA GLN A 136 0.26 -8.75 -14.77
C GLN A 136 0.86 -8.58 -13.37
N PHE A 137 0.36 -7.64 -12.57
CA PHE A 137 0.85 -7.45 -11.21
C PHE A 137 0.63 -8.74 -10.39
N PRO A 138 1.61 -9.21 -9.59
CA PRO A 138 1.53 -10.53 -8.98
C PRO A 138 0.33 -10.68 -8.03
N ILE A 139 -0.56 -11.61 -8.33
CA ILE A 139 -1.72 -11.91 -7.48
C ILE A 139 -1.27 -12.38 -6.09
N SER A 140 -0.19 -13.15 -6.02
CA SER A 140 0.42 -13.60 -4.76
C SER A 140 0.85 -12.44 -3.88
N LEU A 141 1.44 -11.38 -4.46
CA LEU A 141 1.77 -10.16 -3.72
C LEU A 141 0.49 -9.49 -3.21
N LEU A 142 -0.53 -9.34 -4.05
CA LEU A 142 -1.82 -8.75 -3.65
C LEU A 142 -2.48 -9.52 -2.50
N GLN A 143 -2.36 -10.85 -2.47
CA GLN A 143 -2.95 -11.70 -1.44
C GLN A 143 -2.29 -11.49 -0.07
N ILE A 144 -0.98 -11.27 -0.02
CA ILE A 144 -0.23 -11.09 1.23
C ILE A 144 -0.12 -9.62 1.67
N SER A 145 -0.66 -8.68 0.89
CA SER A 145 -0.51 -7.24 1.14
C SER A 145 -1.74 -6.61 1.80
N ILE A 146 -1.51 -5.57 2.59
CA ILE A 146 -2.54 -4.56 2.88
C ILE A 146 -2.65 -3.65 1.66
N LYS A 147 -3.87 -3.34 1.24
CA LYS A 147 -4.14 -2.56 0.01
C LYS A 147 -4.95 -1.33 0.39
N PHE A 148 -4.52 -0.16 -0.07
CA PHE A 148 -5.23 1.09 0.16
C PHE A 148 -5.15 2.00 -1.06
N THR A 149 -6.07 2.95 -1.11
CA THR A 149 -6.03 4.09 -2.04
C THR A 149 -5.72 5.36 -1.26
N PHE A 150 -5.05 6.29 -1.91
CA PHE A 150 -4.73 7.59 -1.34
C PHE A 150 -5.39 8.66 -2.20
N GLU A 151 -6.70 8.85 -2.02
CA GLU A 151 -7.46 9.84 -2.79
C GLU A 151 -7.56 11.15 -2.00
N PRO A 152 -7.52 12.32 -2.67
CA PRO A 152 -7.88 13.57 -2.03
C PRO A 152 -9.33 13.50 -1.52
N PRO A 153 -9.66 14.14 -0.38
CA PRO A 153 -11.02 14.15 0.14
C PRO A 153 -12.00 14.75 -0.88
N GLN A 154 -13.11 14.05 -1.11
CA GLN A 154 -14.23 14.49 -1.97
C GLN A 154 -15.24 15.35 -1.22
#